data_AF-A0A6P1DNF3-F1
#
_entry.id   AF-A0A6P1DNF3-F1
#
_cell.length_a   1.000
_cell.length_b   1.000
_cell.length_c   1.000
_cell.angle_alpha   90.00
_cell.angle_beta   90.00
_cell.angle_gamma   90.00
#
_symmetry.space_group_name_H-M   'P 1'
#
loop_
_entity.id
_entity.type
_entity.pdbx_description
1 polymer ?
#
loop_
_entity_poly.entity_id
_entity_poly.type
_entity_poly.pdbx_seq_one_letter_code
_entity_poly.pdbx_strand_id
1 'polypeptide(L)' 'TLITTGDHDDRVVPAHSFKFSAELQAKQTGNNPTLIRIETKAGHGAGTPVSKTIEQYADIFGFTLYNMGFAALPNKDLN' A
#
# COMPACT_ATOMS: atom_id res chain seq x y z
N THR A 1 -5.68 -6.06 -3.97
CA THR A 1 -4.78 -5.00 -4.48
C THR A 1 -4.57 -3.95 -3.43
N LEU A 2 -3.34 -3.47 -3.25
CA LEU A 2 -2.99 -2.32 -2.41
C LEU A 2 -2.36 -1.25 -3.30
N ILE A 3 -3.05 -0.13 -3.50
CA ILE A 3 -2.56 1.03 -4.26
C ILE A 3 -1.89 1.99 -3.29
N THR A 4 -0.71 2.53 -3.62
CA THR A 4 0.02 3.47 -2.77
C THR A 4 0.26 4.81 -3.47
N THR A 5 0.13 5.92 -2.76
CA THR A 5 0.46 7.27 -3.25
C THR A 5 0.82 8.19 -2.07
N GLY A 6 1.44 9.34 -2.32
CA GLY A 6 1.72 10.38 -1.32
C GLY A 6 0.83 11.59 -1.54
N ASP A 7 0.27 12.20 -0.48
CA ASP A 7 -0.66 13.33 -0.58
C ASP A 7 -0.05 14.60 -1.21
N HIS A 8 1.28 14.73 -1.22
CA HIS A 8 2.03 15.83 -1.83
C HIS A 8 2.89 15.36 -3.02
N ASP A 9 2.52 14.27 -3.71
CA ASP A 9 3.23 13.87 -4.94
C ASP A 9 2.88 14.83 -6.09
N ASP A 10 3.76 15.79 -6.35
CA ASP A 10 3.66 16.75 -7.45
C ASP A 10 4.30 16.24 -8.76
N ARG A 11 4.98 15.09 -8.73
CA ARG A 11 5.56 14.45 -9.92
C ARG A 11 4.56 13.56 -10.62
N VAL A 12 3.79 12.79 -9.86
CA VAL A 12 2.67 11.96 -10.34
C VAL A 12 1.49 12.16 -9.42
N VAL A 13 0.56 13.02 -9.84
CA VAL A 13 -0.50 13.52 -8.96
C VAL A 13 -1.36 12.39 -8.36
N PRO A 14 -1.75 12.48 -7.07
CA PRO A 14 -2.43 11.38 -6.36
C PRO A 14 -3.80 11.02 -6.95
N ALA A 15 -4.40 11.95 -7.70
CA ALA A 15 -5.66 11.75 -8.41
C ALA A 15 -5.64 10.56 -9.38
N HIS A 16 -4.46 10.15 -9.89
CA HIS A 16 -4.33 8.91 -10.66
C HIS A 16 -4.72 7.70 -9.81
N SER A 17 -4.09 7.55 -8.64
CA SER A 17 -4.37 6.47 -7.70
C SER A 17 -5.80 6.55 -7.17
N PHE A 18 -6.32 7.75 -6.89
CA PHE A 18 -7.68 7.93 -6.39
C PHE A 18 -8.72 7.41 -7.38
N LYS A 19 -8.67 7.88 -8.64
CA LYS A 19 -9.62 7.47 -9.68
C LYS A 19 -9.52 5.96 -9.96
N PHE A 20 -8.30 5.43 -10.02
CA PHE A 20 -8.09 3.99 -10.22
C PHE A 20 -8.66 3.17 -9.06
N SER A 21 -8.41 3.58 -7.80
CA SER A 21 -8.93 2.88 -6.62
C SER A 21 -10.46 2.88 -6.58
N ALA A 22 -11.09 4.01 -6.89
CA ALA A 22 -12.55 4.14 -6.91
C ALA A 22 -13.18 3.25 -7.99
N GLU A 23 -12.65 3.28 -9.22
CA GLU A 23 -13.15 2.45 -10.30
C GLU A 23 -12.91 0.96 -10.01
N LEU A 24 -11.73 0.61 -9.49
CA LEU A 24 -11.41 -0.77 -9.11
C LEU A 24 -12.36 -1.30 -8.03
N GLN A 25 -12.66 -0.49 -7.01
CA GLN A 25 -13.64 -0.83 -5.97
C GLN A 25 -15.04 -0.99 -6.55
N ALA A 26 -15.47 -0.08 -7.44
CA ALA A 26 -16.79 -0.11 -8.05
C ALA A 26 -16.99 -1.31 -9.01
N LYS A 27 -15.93 -1.79 -9.66
CA LYS A 27 -15.99 -2.88 -10.64
C LYS A 27 -15.58 -4.24 -10.11
N GLN A 28 -14.99 -4.32 -8.91
CA GLN A 28 -14.59 -5.59 -8.31
C GLN A 28 -15.82 -6.47 -8.04
N THR A 29 -15.75 -7.73 -8.47
CA THR A 29 -16.79 -8.75 -8.24
C THR A 29 -16.29 -9.91 -7.37
N GLY A 30 -14.98 -10.02 -7.14
CA GLY A 30 -14.38 -11.00 -6.25
C GLY A 30 -14.27 -10.53 -4.80
N ASN A 31 -13.94 -11.46 -3.90
CA ASN A 31 -13.88 -11.22 -2.46
C ASN A 31 -12.54 -10.61 -1.98
N ASN A 32 -11.55 -10.51 -2.87
CA ASN A 32 -10.24 -9.97 -2.51
C ASN A 32 -10.31 -8.45 -2.32
N PRO A 33 -9.69 -7.89 -1.26
CA PRO A 33 -9.80 -6.48 -0.95
C PRO A 33 -9.10 -5.61 -2.00
N THR A 34 -9.66 -4.42 -2.23
CA THR A 34 -9.12 -3.37 -3.09
C THR A 34 -8.94 -2.10 -2.26
N LEU A 35 -7.71 -1.85 -1.83
CA LEU A 35 -7.39 -0.80 -0.87
C LEU A 35 -6.47 0.26 -1.49
N ILE A 36 -6.53 1.47 -0.95
CA ILE A 36 -5.59 2.55 -1.22
C ILE A 36 -4.96 3.04 0.09
N ARG A 37 -3.64 3.17 0.11
CA ARG A 37 -2.83 3.75 1.19
C ARG A 37 -2.29 5.09 0.72
N ILE A 38 -2.67 6.15 1.42
CA ILE A 38 -2.25 7.52 1.12
C ILE A 38 -1.29 7.94 2.22
N GLU A 39 -0.01 8.09 1.88
CA GLU A 39 1.00 8.57 2.81
C GLU A 39 0.83 10.08 3.03
N THR A 40 0.71 10.50 4.28
CA THR A 40 0.53 11.92 4.62
C THR A 40 1.87 12.62 4.76
N LYS A 41 1.96 13.89 4.36
CA LYS A 41 3.21 14.66 4.37
C LYS A 41 4.33 13.95 3.60
N ALA A 42 4.00 13.35 2.45
CA ALA A 42 4.96 12.66 1.59
C ALA A 42 4.68 12.95 0.11
N GLY A 43 5.76 13.14 -0.65
CA GLY A 43 5.72 13.32 -2.10
C GLY A 43 6.01 12.02 -2.85
N HIS A 44 6.73 12.12 -3.96
CA HIS A 44 7.06 10.99 -4.85
C HIS A 44 8.04 9.95 -4.26
N GLY A 45 8.53 10.16 -3.03
CA GLY A 45 9.42 9.23 -2.33
C GLY A 45 10.82 9.77 -2.01
N ALA A 46 11.27 10.82 -2.69
CA ALA A 46 12.54 11.48 -2.34
C ALA A 46 12.41 12.21 -1.00
N GLY A 47 13.32 11.93 -0.07
CA GLY A 47 13.33 12.56 1.26
C GLY A 47 12.30 12.00 2.25
N THR A 48 11.65 10.87 1.93
CA THR A 48 10.74 10.20 2.87
C THR A 48 11.50 9.76 4.14
N PRO A 49 11.04 10.15 5.35
CA PRO A 49 11.66 9.73 6.60
C PRO A 49 11.71 8.21 6.73
N VAL A 50 12.79 7.69 7.33
CA VAL A 50 12.97 6.24 7.56
C VAL A 50 11.79 5.62 8.32
N SER A 51 11.20 6.34 9.27
CA SER A 51 10.01 5.86 10.00
C SER A 51 8.82 5.57 9.06
N LYS A 52 8.53 6.48 8.12
CA LYS A 52 7.48 6.28 7.12
C LYS A 52 7.80 5.14 6.15
N THR A 53 9.07 5.00 5.79
CA THR A 53 9.54 3.86 4.98
C THR A 53 9.30 2.54 5.71
N ILE A 54 9.63 2.45 7.01
CA ILE A 54 9.38 1.25 7.82
C ILE A 54 7.89 0.92 7.86
N GLU A 55 7.04 1.91 8.15
CA GLU A 55 5.57 1.73 8.17
C GLU A 55 5.04 1.28 6.81
N GLN A 56 5.49 1.89 5.71
CA GLN A 56 5.09 1.52 4.36
C GLN A 56 5.45 0.06 4.03
N TYR A 57 6.68 -0.38 4.34
CA TYR A 57 7.08 -1.76 4.10
C TYR A 57 6.35 -2.75 5.02
N ALA A 58 6.11 -2.39 6.28
CA ALA A 58 5.31 -3.20 7.19
C ALA A 58 3.90 -3.44 6.64
N ASP A 59 3.23 -2.39 6.15
CA ASP A 59 1.91 -2.51 5.53
C ASP A 59 1.94 -3.33 4.24
N ILE A 60 2.94 -3.12 3.36
CA ILE A 60 3.06 -3.85 2.10
C ILE A 60 3.27 -5.34 2.35
N PHE A 61 4.21 -5.73 3.23
CA PHE A 61 4.49 -7.13 3.52
C PHE A 61 3.37 -7.77 4.32
N GLY A 62 2.78 -7.05 5.28
CA GLY A 62 1.61 -7.50 6.02
C GLY A 62 0.44 -7.80 5.10
N PHE A 63 0.10 -6.87 4.20
CA PHE A 63 -0.95 -7.06 3.19
C PHE A 63 -0.63 -8.24 2.27
N THR A 64 0.62 -8.34 1.80
CA THR A 64 1.04 -9.41 0.88
C THR A 64 0.88 -10.78 1.52
N LEU A 65 1.48 -11.00 2.70
CA LEU A 65 1.44 -12.29 3.38
C LEU A 65 0.02 -12.67 3.80
N TYR A 66 -0.74 -11.71 4.32
CA TYR A 66 -2.13 -11.95 4.72
C TYR A 66 -2.99 -12.40 3.53
N ASN A 67 -2.91 -11.70 2.39
CA ASN A 67 -3.69 -12.06 1.19
C ASN A 67 -3.16 -13.31 0.47
N MET A 68 -1.94 -13.77 0.78
CA MET A 68 -1.41 -15.07 0.35
C MET A 68 -1.85 -16.22 1.29
N GLY A 69 -2.61 -15.94 2.35
CA GLY A 69 -3.14 -16.96 3.27
C GLY A 69 -2.20 -17.36 4.40
N PHE A 70 -1.15 -16.59 4.67
CA PHE A 70 -0.26 -16.85 5.81
C PHE A 70 -0.93 -16.43 7.13
N ALA A 71 -1.31 -17.41 7.95
CA ALA A 71 -1.81 -17.19 9.31
C ALA A 71 -0.70 -16.84 10.32
N ALA A 72 0.56 -17.04 9.93
CA ALA A 72 1.75 -16.65 10.69
C ALA A 72 2.92 -16.38 9.72
N LEU A 73 3.97 -15.70 10.20
CA LEU A 73 5.15 -15.43 9.37
C LEU A 73 5.80 -16.74 8.86
N PRO A 74 6.14 -16.84 7.56
CA PRO A 74 6.65 -18.07 6.95
C PRO A 74 7.99 -18.55 7.52
N ASN A 75 8.85 -17.63 7.97
CA ASN A 75 10.16 -17.93 8.54
C ASN A 75 10.17 -17.54 10.02
N LYS A 76 9.64 -18.42 10.88
CA LYS A 76 9.69 -18.23 12.34
C LYS A 76 11.06 -18.53 12.95
N ASP A 77 11.92 -19.24 12.22
CA ASP A 77 13.22 -19.66 12.69
C ASP A 77 14.28 -18.62 12.30
N LEU A 78 14.38 -17.57 13.11
CA LEU A 78 15.56 -16.73 13.15
C LEU A 78 16.53 -17.40 14.13
N ASN A 79 17.45 -18.22 13.60
CA ASN A 79 18.69 -18.55 14.31
C ASN A 79 19.58 -17.30 14.35
#